data_AF-A0A8S1R1Q0-F1
#
_entry.id   AF-A0A8S1R1Q0-F1
#
_cell.length_a   1.000
_cell.length_b   1.000
_cell.length_c   1.000
_cell.angle_alpha   90.00
_cell.angle_beta   90.00
_cell.angle_gamma   90.00
#
_symmetry.space_group_name_H-M   'P 1'
#
loop_
_entity.id
_entity.type
_entity.pdbx_description
1 polymer ?
#
loop_
_entity_poly.entity_id
_entity_poly.type
_entity_poly.pdbx_seq_one_letter_code
_entity_poly.pdbx_strand_id
1 'polypeptide(L)'
;MMKKAQEIPELKAYDPYQPNDELLDKFTQIGKEIFKNSNGKEATEEQVSTFRNFARLYGVDHCPVYSVIGSVASQELIISTSRINEPALNWFCYDSEQCYGQVEIIQDISSFQIKHLPERKQLIPKE
;
A
#
# COMPACT_ATOMS: atom_id res chain seq x y z
N MET A 1 -18.07 35.23 -4.38
CA MET A 1 -16.59 35.29 -4.31
C MET A 1 -16.12 34.29 -3.27
N MET A 2 -15.70 33.08 -3.69
CA MET A 2 -15.07 32.13 -2.78
C MET A 2 -13.66 32.65 -2.45
N LYS A 3 -13.36 32.80 -1.16
CA LYS A 3 -12.00 33.10 -0.71
C LYS A 3 -11.11 31.94 -1.15
N LYS A 4 -10.09 32.21 -1.98
CA LYS A 4 -9.02 31.26 -2.28
C LYS A 4 -8.53 30.70 -0.95
N ALA A 5 -8.44 29.36 -0.85
CA ALA A 5 -7.76 28.72 0.26
C ALA A 5 -6.42 29.43 0.43
N GLN A 6 -6.19 29.99 1.62
CA GLN A 6 -4.96 30.69 1.94
C GLN A 6 -3.81 29.76 1.60
N GLU A 7 -2.99 30.18 0.64
CA GLU A 7 -1.74 29.53 0.29
C GLU A 7 -0.94 29.41 1.58
N ILE A 8 -0.86 28.18 2.12
CA ILE A 8 0.02 27.88 3.23
C ILE A 8 1.43 28.12 2.70
N PRO A 9 2.12 29.19 3.14
CA PRO A 9 3.47 29.43 2.70
C PRO A 9 4.34 28.34 3.33
N GLU A 10 5.17 27.68 2.52
CA GLU A 10 6.28 26.80 2.96
C GLU A 10 6.03 25.30 3.17
N LEU A 11 4.91 24.73 2.72
CA LEU A 11 5.01 23.37 2.18
C LEU A 11 5.50 23.53 0.74
N LYS A 12 6.83 23.53 0.53
CA LYS A 12 7.36 23.13 -0.78
C LYS A 12 6.61 21.85 -1.13
N ALA A 13 5.73 21.91 -2.12
CA ALA A 13 4.93 20.76 -2.52
C ALA A 13 5.91 19.59 -2.70
N TYR A 14 5.64 18.48 -2.02
CA TYR A 14 6.47 17.29 -2.16
C TYR A 14 6.54 16.94 -3.64
N ASP A 15 7.72 17.08 -4.23
CA ASP A 15 7.98 16.69 -5.60
C ASP A 15 8.74 15.35 -5.56
N PRO A 16 8.08 14.22 -5.86
CA PRO A 16 8.70 12.91 -5.83
C PRO A 16 9.79 12.74 -6.90
N TYR A 17 9.88 13.65 -7.88
CA TYR A 17 10.91 13.65 -8.91
C TYR A 17 12.13 14.52 -8.55
N GLN A 18 12.06 15.28 -7.45
CA GLN A 18 13.20 16.06 -6.95
C GLN A 18 13.70 15.49 -5.62
N PRO A 19 14.97 15.03 -5.56
CA PRO A 19 15.51 14.47 -4.33
C PRO A 19 15.55 15.53 -3.22
N ASN A 20 15.01 15.17 -2.07
CA ASN A 20 15.06 15.98 -0.85
C ASN A 20 15.54 15.09 0.30
N ASP A 21 16.83 15.21 0.62
CA ASP A 21 17.49 14.39 1.64
C ASP A 21 16.84 14.54 3.03
N GLU A 22 16.33 15.73 3.37
CA GLU A 22 15.63 15.96 4.65
C GLU A 22 14.34 15.16 4.75
N LEU A 23 13.57 15.06 3.65
CA LEU A 23 12.36 14.24 3.61
C LEU A 23 12.70 12.74 3.61
N LEU A 24 13.73 12.33 2.88
CA LEU A 24 14.20 10.95 2.88
C LEU A 24 14.61 10.48 4.27
N ASP A 25 15.32 11.32 5.01
CA ASP A 25 15.75 11.02 6.38
C ASP A 25 14.54 10.95 7.33
N LYS A 26 13.55 11.83 7.16
CA LYS A 26 12.28 11.77 7.92
C LYS A 26 11.51 10.47 7.64
N PHE A 27 11.34 10.06 6.39
CA PHE A 27 10.70 8.80 6.05
C PHE A 27 11.46 7.60 6.61
N THR A 28 12.79 7.61 6.51
CA THR A 28 13.65 6.55 7.05
C THR A 28 13.50 6.45 8.57
N GLN A 29 13.42 7.59 9.26
CA GLN A 29 13.22 7.64 10.72
C GLN A 29 11.86 7.09 11.13
N ILE A 30 10.79 7.47 10.41
CA ILE A 30 9.44 6.91 10.62
C ILE A 30 9.45 5.39 10.43
N GLY A 31 10.12 4.89 9.39
CA GLY A 31 10.27 3.45 9.15
C GLY A 31 10.94 2.71 10.30
N LYS A 32 12.03 3.27 10.86
CA LYS A 32 12.71 2.73 12.06
C LYS A 32 11.79 2.70 13.28
N GLU A 33 11.03 3.77 13.51
CA GLU A 33 10.10 3.87 14.64
C GLU A 33 8.97 2.84 14.55
N ILE A 34 8.36 2.70 13.37
CA ILE A 34 7.34 1.66 13.12
C ILE A 34 7.94 0.28 13.36
N PHE A 35 9.12 0.00 12.79
CA PHE A 35 9.77 -1.30 12.95
C PHE A 35 10.04 -1.63 14.42
N LYS A 36 10.56 -0.66 15.18
CA LYS A 36 10.83 -0.80 16.61
C LYS A 36 9.55 -1.05 17.40
N ASN A 37 8.48 -0.31 17.12
CA ASN A 37 7.19 -0.47 17.79
C ASN A 37 6.54 -1.82 17.49
N SER A 38 6.70 -2.34 16.27
CA SER A 38 6.13 -3.63 15.87
C SER A 38 6.94 -4.84 16.32
N ASN A 39 8.27 -4.71 16.43
CA ASN A 39 9.18 -5.85 16.66
C ASN A 39 9.92 -5.81 18.01
N GLY A 40 9.83 -4.71 18.75
CA GLY A 40 10.51 -4.53 20.04
C GLY A 40 12.05 -4.43 19.94
N LYS A 41 12.60 -4.29 18.73
CA LYS A 41 14.05 -4.22 18.46
C LYS A 41 14.37 -3.17 17.40
N GLU A 42 15.60 -2.67 17.41
CA GLU A 42 16.08 -1.75 16.38
C GLU A 42 16.18 -2.43 15.01
N ALA A 43 15.99 -1.66 13.96
CA ALA A 43 16.13 -2.12 12.57
C ALA A 43 17.60 -2.40 12.23
N THR A 44 17.85 -3.46 11.46
CA THR A 44 19.18 -3.77 10.91
C THR A 44 19.56 -2.77 9.81
N GLU A 45 20.85 -2.70 9.45
CA GLU A 45 21.32 -1.84 8.35
C GLU A 45 20.61 -2.15 7.02
N GLU A 46 20.33 -3.43 6.75
CA GLU A 46 19.57 -3.87 5.59
C GLU A 46 18.14 -3.31 5.58
N GLN A 47 17.45 -3.38 6.72
CA GLN A 47 16.09 -2.83 6.86
C GLN A 47 16.06 -1.32 6.72
N VAL A 48 17.06 -0.63 7.27
CA VAL A 48 17.22 0.82 7.13
C VAL A 48 17.46 1.19 5.66
N SER A 49 18.26 0.41 4.94
CA SER A 49 18.45 0.58 3.50
C SER A 49 17.13 0.43 2.73
N THR A 50 16.33 -0.58 3.06
CA THR A 50 15.00 -0.79 2.45
C THR A 50 14.07 0.41 2.70
N PHE A 51 14.01 0.95 3.93
CA PHE A 51 13.19 2.14 4.21
C PHE A 51 13.64 3.35 3.41
N ARG A 52 14.96 3.53 3.25
CA ARG A 52 15.52 4.62 2.46
C ARG A 52 15.19 4.47 0.97
N ASN A 53 15.28 3.26 0.42
CA ASN A 53 14.91 2.98 -0.97
C ASN A 53 13.42 3.21 -1.21
N PHE A 54 12.57 2.73 -0.31
CA PHE A 54 11.13 3.02 -0.35
C PHE A 54 10.86 4.52 -0.37
N ALA A 55 11.51 5.29 0.52
CA ALA A 55 11.33 6.74 0.60
C ALA A 55 11.72 7.48 -0.70
N ARG A 56 12.69 6.94 -1.46
CA ARG A 56 13.13 7.52 -2.74
C ARG A 56 12.13 7.33 -3.86
N LEU A 57 11.38 6.23 -3.84
CA LEU A 57 10.42 5.87 -4.87
C LEU A 57 8.99 6.25 -4.49
N TYR A 58 8.75 6.57 -3.22
CA TYR A 58 7.45 6.95 -2.73
C TYR A 58 6.88 8.12 -3.55
N GLY A 59 5.59 8.05 -3.89
CA GLY A 59 4.91 9.08 -4.66
C GLY A 59 5.33 9.20 -6.13
N VAL A 60 6.29 8.41 -6.63
CA VAL A 60 6.62 8.39 -8.06
C VAL A 60 5.59 7.54 -8.82
N ASP A 61 4.88 8.17 -9.75
CA ASP A 61 3.90 7.47 -10.58
C ASP A 61 4.61 6.70 -11.71
N HIS A 62 4.59 5.36 -11.61
CA HIS A 62 5.16 4.48 -12.63
C HIS A 62 4.05 3.66 -13.30
N CYS A 63 3.74 4.00 -14.57
CA CYS A 63 2.73 3.31 -15.36
C CYS A 63 2.87 1.77 -15.39
N PRO A 64 4.08 1.18 -15.52
CA PRO A 64 4.24 -0.27 -15.48
C PRO A 64 3.79 -0.89 -14.14
N VAL A 65 4.11 -0.23 -13.02
CA VAL A 65 3.70 -0.68 -11.68
C VAL A 65 2.19 -0.66 -11.57
N TYR A 66 1.53 0.41 -12.00
CA TYR A 66 0.06 0.48 -11.99
C TYR A 66 -0.60 -0.57 -12.87
N SER A 67 0.00 -0.89 -14.03
CA SER A 67 -0.52 -1.95 -14.88
C SER A 67 -0.48 -3.31 -14.18
N VAL A 68 0.61 -3.63 -13.47
CA VAL A 68 0.74 -4.89 -12.73
C VAL A 68 -0.26 -4.94 -11.57
N ILE A 69 -0.25 -3.92 -10.70
CA ILE A 69 -1.16 -3.85 -9.54
C ILE A 69 -2.62 -3.88 -9.99
N GLY A 70 -2.98 -3.09 -11.01
CA GLY A 70 -4.34 -3.04 -11.54
C GLY A 70 -4.81 -4.38 -12.12
N SER A 71 -3.91 -5.11 -12.78
CA SER A 71 -4.22 -6.44 -13.32
C SER A 71 -4.49 -7.45 -12.21
N VAL A 72 -3.63 -7.50 -11.18
CA VAL A 72 -3.80 -8.40 -10.03
C VAL A 72 -5.10 -8.06 -9.28
N ALA A 73 -5.32 -6.79 -8.94
CA ALA A 73 -6.53 -6.37 -8.23
C ALA A 73 -7.82 -6.68 -9.03
N SER A 74 -7.79 -6.52 -10.35
CA SER A 74 -8.93 -6.84 -11.22
C SER A 74 -9.21 -8.34 -11.26
N GLN A 75 -8.18 -9.18 -11.32
CA GLN A 75 -8.33 -10.63 -11.28
C GLN A 75 -8.92 -11.10 -9.95
N GLU A 76 -8.44 -10.57 -8.83
CA GLU A 76 -8.99 -10.90 -7.49
C GLU A 76 -10.45 -10.47 -7.33
N LEU A 77 -10.85 -9.35 -7.93
CA LEU A 77 -12.26 -8.96 -8.00
C LEU A 77 -13.11 -9.96 -8.80
N ILE A 78 -12.62 -10.45 -9.94
CA ILE A 78 -13.31 -11.45 -10.75
C ILE A 78 -13.40 -12.79 -10.01
N ILE A 79 -12.32 -13.22 -9.36
CA ILE A 79 -12.28 -14.46 -8.57
C ILE A 79 -13.30 -14.38 -7.43
N SER A 80 -13.26 -13.31 -6.63
CA SER A 80 -14.17 -13.11 -5.49
C SER A 80 -15.64 -13.00 -5.90
N THR A 81 -15.95 -12.49 -7.10
CA THR A 81 -17.32 -12.38 -7.59
C THR A 81 -17.83 -13.64 -8.29
N SER A 82 -16.96 -14.39 -8.98
CA SER A 82 -17.32 -15.60 -9.73
C SER A 82 -17.52 -16.84 -8.86
N ARG A 83 -16.89 -16.89 -7.67
CA ARG A 83 -16.95 -18.05 -6.74
C ARG A 83 -16.43 -19.37 -7.34
N ILE A 84 -15.62 -19.30 -8.40
CA ILE A 84 -15.00 -20.48 -9.03
C ILE A 84 -13.71 -20.86 -8.28
N ASN A 85 -12.91 -19.85 -7.92
CA ASN A 85 -11.65 -20.01 -7.20
C ASN A 85 -11.68 -19.22 -5.88
N GLU A 86 -10.77 -19.55 -4.97
CA GLU A 86 -10.54 -18.76 -3.75
C GLU A 86 -9.64 -17.56 -4.05
N PRO A 87 -9.97 -16.34 -3.57
CA PRO A 87 -9.14 -15.17 -3.77
C PRO A 87 -7.87 -15.21 -2.92
N ALA A 88 -6.83 -14.52 -3.38
CA ALA A 88 -5.63 -14.26 -2.61
C ALA A 88 -5.99 -13.49 -1.32
N LEU A 89 -5.51 -13.98 -0.17
CA LEU A 89 -5.85 -13.41 1.12
C LEU A 89 -4.93 -12.25 1.49
N ASN A 90 -5.55 -11.14 1.88
CA ASN A 90 -5.02 -10.01 2.66
C ASN A 90 -4.00 -9.11 1.96
N TRP A 91 -2.77 -9.55 1.72
CA TRP A 91 -1.68 -8.69 1.25
C TRP A 91 -1.05 -9.21 -0.04
N PHE A 92 -0.97 -8.33 -1.03
CA PHE A 92 -0.16 -8.53 -2.22
C PHE A 92 0.93 -7.46 -2.25
N CYS A 93 2.18 -7.88 -2.19
CA CYS A 93 3.35 -7.02 -2.23
C CYS A 93 4.05 -7.20 -3.57
N TYR A 94 4.41 -6.09 -4.22
CA TYR A 94 5.13 -6.07 -5.49
C TYR A 94 6.28 -5.07 -5.42
N ASP A 95 7.47 -5.53 -5.79
CA ASP A 95 8.68 -4.73 -5.90
C ASP A 95 9.20 -4.84 -7.34
N SER A 96 9.11 -3.73 -8.08
CA SER A 96 9.57 -3.67 -9.47
C SER A 96 11.07 -3.60 -9.62
N GLU A 97 11.82 -3.15 -8.61
CA GLU A 97 13.29 -3.12 -8.68
C GLU A 97 13.86 -4.53 -8.60
N GLN A 98 13.23 -5.39 -7.80
CA GLN A 98 13.62 -6.79 -7.63
C GLN A 98 12.85 -7.77 -8.53
N CYS A 99 11.95 -7.27 -9.38
CA CYS A 99 11.02 -8.09 -10.18
C CYS A 99 10.28 -9.13 -9.33
N TYR A 100 9.85 -8.72 -8.14
CA TYR A 100 9.31 -9.59 -7.10
C TYR A 100 7.83 -9.34 -6.87
N GLY A 101 7.06 -10.41 -6.71
CA GLY A 101 5.65 -10.35 -6.34
C GLY A 101 5.28 -11.50 -5.41
N GLN A 102 4.69 -11.20 -4.27
CA GLN A 102 4.30 -12.20 -3.27
C GLN A 102 2.94 -11.89 -2.66
N VAL A 103 2.14 -12.93 -2.46
CA VAL A 103 0.96 -12.90 -1.59
C VAL A 103 1.39 -13.26 -0.18
N GLU A 104 1.14 -12.37 0.78
CA GLU A 104 1.42 -12.60 2.19
C GLU A 104 0.13 -12.83 2.98
N ILE A 105 0.05 -13.99 3.62
CA ILE A 105 -1.05 -14.35 4.51
C ILE A 105 -0.68 -13.90 5.93
N ILE A 106 -1.10 -12.70 6.31
CA ILE A 106 -1.02 -12.26 7.71
C ILE A 106 -2.20 -12.88 8.46
N GLN A 107 -1.89 -13.80 9.39
CA GLN A 107 -2.86 -14.54 10.20
C GLN A 107 -3.35 -13.79 11.45
N ASP A 108 -2.79 -12.62 11.78
CA ASP A 108 -3.25 -11.82 12.92
C ASP A 108 -4.45 -10.95 12.52
N ILE A 109 -5.62 -11.58 12.53
CA ILE A 109 -6.93 -10.98 12.19
C ILE A 109 -7.55 -10.29 13.42
N SER A 110 -6.85 -10.22 14.56
CA SER A 110 -7.40 -9.68 15.82
C SER A 110 -7.89 -8.23 15.70
N SER A 111 -7.39 -7.48 14.73
CA SER A 111 -7.80 -6.10 14.42
C SER A 111 -8.84 -5.97 13.31
N PHE A 112 -9.10 -7.03 12.52
CA PHE A 112 -10.09 -6.99 11.44
C PHE A 112 -11.47 -7.38 11.99
N GLN A 113 -12.17 -6.39 12.54
CA GLN A 113 -13.62 -6.53 12.71
C GLN A 113 -14.26 -6.53 11.32
N ILE A 114 -14.59 -7.71 10.81
CA ILE A 114 -15.53 -7.84 9.69
C ILE A 114 -16.84 -7.23 10.18
N LYS A 115 -17.08 -5.94 9.87
CA LYS A 115 -18.41 -5.37 9.99
C LYS A 115 -19.33 -6.27 9.17
N HIS A 116 -20.37 -6.83 9.80
CA HIS A 116 -21.36 -7.67 9.15
C HIS A 116 -21.74 -7.05 7.80
N LEU A 117 -21.20 -7.62 6.72
CA LEU A 117 -21.64 -7.26 5.39
C LEU A 117 -23.12 -7.65 5.32
N PRO A 118 -23.99 -6.77 4.79
CA PRO A 118 -25.40 -7.09 4.67
C PRO A 118 -25.55 -8.40 3.90
N GLU A 119 -26.40 -9.30 4.39
CA GLU A 119 -26.68 -10.57 3.72
C GLU A 119 -27.06 -10.30 2.26
N ARG A 120 -26.27 -10.85 1.33
CA ARG A 120 -26.58 -10.75 -0.10
C ARG A 120 -27.88 -11.51 -0.34
N LYS A 121 -28.95 -10.78 -0.65
CA LYS A 121 -30.16 -11.36 -1.25
C LYS A 121 -29.73 -12.13 -2.50
N GLN A 122 -29.97 -13.44 -2.52
CA GLN A 122 -29.83 -14.23 -3.73
C GLN A 122 -30.75 -13.63 -4.78
N LEU A 123 -30.17 -13.09 -5.86
CA LEU A 123 -30.93 -12.76 -7.05
C LEU A 123 -31.25 -14.09 -7.73
N ILE A 124 -32.42 -14.63 -7.42
CA ILE A 124 -32.97 -15.75 -8.18
C ILE A 124 -33.16 -15.22 -9.62
N PRO A 125 -32.56 -15.86 -10.64
CA PRO A 125 -32.84 -15.49 -12.02
C PRO A 125 -34.35 -15.61 -12.25
N LYS A 126 -34.99 -14.52 -12.68
CA LYS A 126 -36.37 -14.61 -13.16
C LYS A 126 -36.30 -15.24 -14.55
N GLU A 127 -36.86 -16.45 -14.67
CA GLU A 127 -37.26 -17.03 -15.96
C GLU A 127 -38.34 -16.17 -16.63
#